data_AF-R5BVA6-F1
#
_entry.id   AF-R5BVA6-F1
#
_cell.length_a   1.000
_cell.length_b   1.000
_cell.length_c   1.000
_cell.angle_alpha   90.00
_cell.angle_beta   90.00
_cell.angle_gamma   90.00
#
_symmetry.space_group_name_H-M   'P 1'
#
loop_
_entity.id
_entity.type
_entity.pdbx_description
1 polymer ?
#
loop_
_entity_poly.entity_id
_entity_poly.type
_entity_poly.pdbx_seq_one_letter_code
_entity_poly.pdbx_strand_id
1 'polypeptide(L)'
;MITEYKVIKPFGVLKSGDILTLDNDMYTFSDEKSSDSQNYYSQVNVAVSCDMIEEYAKSGLVEPIENVTVESNDEKKIRQIRTIIAQLKNTYNQRKNNIEKKYQEGKIQTCVKVEHDTVYFNMMKLLNKLETIINE
;
A
#
# COMPACT_ATOMS: atom_id res chain seq x y z
N MET A 1 -6.60 -0.07 8.58
CA MET A 1 -7.62 -0.98 9.15
C MET A 1 -6.86 -2.10 9.83
N ILE A 2 -7.18 -2.42 11.08
CA ILE A 2 -6.62 -3.61 11.74
C ILE A 2 -7.17 -4.80 10.98
N THR A 3 -6.32 -5.76 10.61
CA THR A 3 -6.78 -6.97 9.90
C THR A 3 -6.65 -8.22 10.77
N GLU A 4 -5.98 -8.11 11.92
CA GLU A 4 -5.74 -9.21 12.83
C GLU A 4 -5.82 -8.77 14.29
N TYR A 5 -6.42 -9.62 15.11
CA TYR A 5 -6.44 -9.49 16.57
C TYR A 5 -5.86 -10.75 17.19
N LYS A 6 -5.03 -10.57 18.21
CA LYS A 6 -4.50 -11.67 19.01
C LYS A 6 -5.28 -11.80 20.30
N VAL A 7 -5.66 -13.02 20.65
CA VAL A 7 -6.31 -13.33 21.93
C VAL A 7 -5.27 -13.25 23.05
N ILE A 8 -5.54 -12.41 24.05
CA ILE A 8 -4.64 -12.19 25.20
C ILE A 8 -5.15 -12.86 26.45
N LYS A 9 -6.47 -12.91 26.62
CA LYS A 9 -7.11 -13.71 27.66
C LYS A 9 -7.99 -14.76 26.99
N PRO A 10 -8.03 -16.01 27.47
CA PRO A 10 -8.89 -17.03 26.87
C PRO A 10 -10.36 -16.70 27.11
N PHE A 11 -11.21 -16.91 26.09
CA PHE A 11 -12.66 -16.74 26.19
C PHE A 11 -13.38 -17.64 25.18
N GLY A 12 -14.56 -18.14 25.56
CA GLY A 12 -15.30 -19.11 24.74
C GLY A 12 -14.44 -20.34 24.42
N VAL A 13 -14.22 -20.58 23.13
CA VAL A 13 -13.36 -21.67 22.62
C VAL A 13 -11.94 -21.22 22.26
N LEU A 14 -11.66 -19.91 22.36
CA LEU A 14 -10.39 -19.30 21.99
C LEU A 14 -9.42 -19.29 23.17
N LYS A 15 -8.15 -19.56 22.87
CA LYS A 15 -7.04 -19.60 23.81
C LYS A 15 -6.13 -18.40 23.62
N SER A 16 -5.42 -18.01 24.69
CA SER A 16 -4.38 -16.99 24.57
C SER A 16 -3.36 -17.37 23.50
N GLY A 17 -3.12 -16.47 22.56
CA GLY A 17 -2.26 -16.66 21.41
C GLY A 17 -3.00 -16.96 20.10
N ASP A 18 -4.28 -17.34 20.13
CA ASP A 18 -5.09 -17.52 18.92
C ASP A 18 -5.22 -16.18 18.17
N ILE A 19 -5.25 -16.23 16.84
CA ILE A 19 -5.32 -15.04 15.97
C ILE A 19 -6.64 -15.07 15.22
N LEU A 20 -7.42 -13.99 15.34
CA LEU A 20 -8.60 -13.78 14.51
C LEU A 20 -8.24 -12.85 13.34
N THR A 21 -8.57 -13.27 12.12
CA THR A 21 -8.25 -12.54 10.89
C THR A 21 -9.52 -12.03 10.23
N LEU A 22 -9.47 -10.80 9.70
CA LEU A 22 -10.58 -10.20 8.97
C LEU A 22 -10.83 -10.93 7.64
N ASP A 23 -12.03 -11.47 7.46
CA ASP A 23 -12.53 -12.08 6.23
C ASP A 23 -13.92 -11.52 5.87
N ASN A 24 -14.00 -10.91 4.69
CA ASN A 24 -15.15 -10.23 4.07
C ASN A 24 -15.86 -9.12 4.85
N ASP A 25 -16.07 -9.26 6.16
CA ASP A 25 -16.60 -8.25 7.12
C ASP A 25 -16.57 -8.75 8.58
N MET A 26 -16.05 -9.96 8.83
CA MET A 26 -16.03 -10.62 10.14
C MET A 26 -14.62 -11.08 10.47
N TYR A 27 -14.26 -11.06 11.75
CA TYR A 27 -13.03 -11.67 12.24
C TYR A 27 -13.25 -13.15 12.50
N THR A 28 -12.47 -13.99 11.83
CA THR A 28 -12.63 -15.44 11.85
C THR A 28 -11.43 -16.16 12.43
N PHE A 29 -11.68 -17.32 13.03
CA PHE A 29 -10.67 -18.26 13.49
C PHE A 29 -11.16 -19.68 13.18
N SER A 30 -10.25 -20.53 12.69
CA SER A 30 -10.54 -21.94 12.44
C SER A 30 -9.37 -22.80 12.93
N ASP A 31 -9.68 -23.86 13.69
CA ASP A 31 -8.71 -24.87 14.12
C ASP A 31 -9.32 -26.26 13.89
N GLU A 32 -8.60 -27.10 13.17
CA GLU A 32 -9.02 -28.45 12.81
C GLU A 32 -7.94 -29.44 13.28
N LYS A 33 -8.36 -30.45 14.05
CA LYS A 33 -7.49 -31.51 14.55
C LYS A 33 -8.10 -32.85 14.23
N SER A 34 -7.30 -33.69 13.58
CA SER A 34 -7.60 -35.10 13.34
C SER A 34 -6.45 -35.97 13.85
N SER A 35 -6.78 -37.15 14.37
CA SER A 35 -5.80 -38.17 14.74
C SER A 35 -6.30 -39.55 14.33
N ASP A 36 -5.65 -40.14 13.33
CA ASP A 36 -5.99 -41.45 12.77
C ASP A 36 -5.86 -42.58 13.79
N SER A 37 -4.96 -42.44 14.77
CA SER A 37 -4.73 -43.44 15.82
C SER A 37 -5.85 -43.53 16.86
N GLN A 38 -6.70 -42.50 16.97
CA GLN A 38 -7.72 -42.39 18.01
C GLN A 38 -9.15 -42.20 17.44
N ASN A 39 -9.35 -42.27 16.12
CA ASN A 39 -10.62 -41.92 15.45
C ASN A 39 -11.20 -40.59 16.00
N TYR A 40 -10.31 -39.61 16.22
CA TYR A 40 -10.68 -38.34 16.83
C TYR A 40 -10.68 -37.25 15.76
N TYR A 41 -11.79 -36.52 15.70
CA TYR A 41 -11.94 -35.35 14.85
C TYR A 41 -12.54 -34.21 15.68
N SER A 42 -11.90 -33.04 15.63
CA SER A 42 -12.45 -31.82 16.20
C SER A 42 -12.21 -30.65 15.26
N GLN A 43 -13.25 -29.87 15.01
CA GLN A 43 -13.18 -28.62 14.27
C GLN A 43 -13.81 -27.52 15.12
N VAL A 44 -13.13 -26.37 15.19
CA VAL A 44 -13.62 -25.17 15.84
C VAL A 44 -13.62 -24.06 14.81
N ASN A 45 -14.74 -23.36 14.68
CA ASN A 45 -14.87 -22.17 13.85
C ASN A 45 -15.49 -21.05 14.69
N VAL A 46 -14.90 -19.86 14.63
CA VAL A 46 -15.39 -18.67 15.32
C VAL A 46 -15.49 -17.56 14.29
N ALA A 47 -16.58 -16.79 14.34
CA ALA A 47 -16.77 -15.57 13.57
C ALA A 47 -17.31 -14.47 14.48
N VAL A 48 -16.68 -13.30 14.45
CA VAL A 48 -16.99 -12.15 15.32
C VAL A 48 -17.13 -10.92 14.44
N SER A 49 -18.17 -10.10 14.66
CA SER A 49 -18.33 -8.85 13.91
C SER A 49 -17.26 -7.82 14.28
N CYS A 50 -17.05 -6.85 13.39
CA CYS A 50 -16.12 -5.75 13.64
C CYS A 50 -16.46 -4.99 14.95
N ASP A 51 -17.74 -4.70 15.21
CA ASP A 51 -18.15 -4.01 16.42
C ASP A 51 -17.83 -4.80 17.70
N MET A 52 -18.04 -6.12 17.65
CA MET A 52 -17.81 -7.00 18.79
C MET A 52 -16.32 -7.19 19.08
N ILE A 53 -15.46 -7.30 18.06
CA ILE A 53 -14.02 -7.44 18.29
C ILE A 53 -13.43 -6.17 18.92
N GLU A 54 -13.99 -4.99 18.61
CA GLU A 54 -13.60 -3.75 19.26
C GLU A 54 -14.00 -3.72 20.74
N GLU A 55 -15.17 -4.24 21.10
CA GLU A 55 -15.57 -4.41 22.51
C GLU A 55 -14.66 -5.40 23.25
N TYR A 56 -14.27 -6.49 22.58
CA TYR A 56 -13.29 -7.44 23.11
C TYR A 56 -11.91 -6.81 23.30
N ALA A 57 -11.50 -5.91 22.40
CA ALA A 57 -10.27 -5.15 22.55
C ALA A 57 -10.34 -4.18 23.74
N LYS A 58 -11.45 -3.43 23.87
CA LYS A 58 -11.69 -2.49 24.98
C LYS A 58 -11.74 -3.19 26.34
N SER A 59 -12.28 -4.41 26.39
CA SER A 59 -12.32 -5.24 27.61
C SER A 59 -11.01 -6.00 27.88
N GLY A 60 -10.02 -5.91 26.99
CA GLY A 60 -8.71 -6.53 27.14
C GLY A 60 -8.73 -8.06 26.99
N LEU A 61 -9.67 -8.58 26.20
CA LEU A 61 -9.72 -9.99 25.80
C LEU A 61 -8.81 -10.26 24.61
N VAL A 62 -8.76 -9.32 23.67
CA VAL A 62 -7.89 -9.34 22.50
C VAL A 62 -7.04 -8.07 22.44
N GLU A 63 -5.92 -8.13 21.75
CA GLU A 63 -5.14 -6.94 21.36
C GLU A 63 -5.08 -6.88 19.83
N PRO A 64 -5.19 -5.68 19.23
CA PRO A 64 -4.92 -5.55 17.82
C PRO A 64 -3.46 -5.94 17.59
N ILE A 65 -3.24 -6.86 16.66
CA ILE A 65 -1.91 -7.01 16.11
C ILE A 65 -1.74 -5.74 15.28
N GLU A 66 -0.91 -4.83 15.79
CA GLU A 66 -0.41 -3.74 14.97
C GLU A 66 0.34 -4.41 13.82
N ASN A 67 -0.39 -4.63 12.73
CA ASN A 67 0.21 -4.68 11.43
C ASN A 67 0.85 -3.32 11.27
N VAL A 68 2.11 -3.22 11.70
CA VAL A 68 3.07 -2.38 11.02
C VAL A 68 2.85 -2.79 9.58
N THR A 69 2.06 -1.99 8.84
CA THR A 69 2.13 -1.96 7.40
C THR A 69 3.56 -1.48 7.16
N VAL A 70 4.50 -2.41 7.23
CA VAL A 70 5.77 -2.29 6.56
C VAL A 70 5.29 -2.17 5.14
N GLU A 71 5.13 -0.93 4.64
CA GLU A 71 4.92 -0.67 3.21
C GLU A 71 5.83 -1.68 2.53
N SER A 72 5.24 -2.58 1.74
CA SER A 72 6.01 -3.67 1.16
C SER A 72 7.22 -3.03 0.48
N ASN A 73 8.37 -3.71 0.46
CA ASN A 73 9.56 -3.13 -0.18
C ASN A 73 9.25 -2.64 -1.60
N ASP A 74 8.25 -3.23 -2.25
CA ASP A 74 7.76 -2.85 -3.57
C ASP A 74 6.85 -1.61 -3.54
N GLU A 75 5.96 -1.45 -2.55
CA GLU A 75 5.21 -0.20 -2.33
C GLU A 75 6.14 1.00 -2.07
N LYS A 76 7.19 0.81 -1.26
CA LYS A 76 8.22 1.84 -1.02
C LYS A 76 8.92 2.24 -2.31
N LYS A 77 9.35 1.27 -3.12
CA LYS A 77 9.98 1.52 -4.41
C LYS A 77 9.01 2.23 -5.36
N ILE A 78 7.76 1.81 -5.44
CA ILE A 78 6.74 2.46 -6.29
C ILE A 78 6.55 3.92 -5.87
N ARG A 79 6.47 4.20 -4.57
CA ARG A 79 6.37 5.57 -4.05
C ARG A 79 7.61 6.42 -4.36
N GLN A 80 8.80 5.84 -4.26
CA GLN A 80 10.04 6.50 -4.67
C GLN A 80 10.04 6.81 -6.17
N ILE A 81 9.63 5.86 -7.01
CA ILE A 81 9.52 6.07 -8.47
C ILE A 81 8.52 7.19 -8.78
N ARG A 82 7.34 7.22 -8.12
CA ARG A 82 6.37 8.34 -8.26
C ARG A 82 7.02 9.68 -7.94
N THR A 83 7.80 9.75 -6.86
CA THR A 83 8.49 10.97 -6.43
C THR A 83 9.53 11.40 -7.45
N ILE A 84 10.34 10.47 -7.97
CA ILE A 84 11.33 10.74 -9.02
C ILE A 84 10.67 11.27 -10.29
N ILE A 85 9.56 10.66 -10.74
CA ILE A 85 8.81 11.12 -11.91
C ILE A 85 8.32 12.55 -11.71
N ALA A 86 7.73 12.87 -10.56
CA ALA A 86 7.26 14.23 -10.25
C ALA A 86 8.41 15.26 -10.25
N GLN A 87 9.56 14.91 -9.64
CA GLN A 87 10.75 15.77 -9.63
C GLN A 87 11.30 16.02 -11.04
N LEU A 88 11.35 14.98 -11.88
CA LEU A 88 11.80 15.09 -13.27
C LEU A 88 10.87 15.98 -14.08
N LYS A 89 9.55 15.78 -13.99
CA LYS A 89 8.56 16.64 -14.67
C LYS A 89 8.73 18.10 -14.28
N ASN A 90 8.85 18.38 -12.98
CA ASN A 90 9.07 19.74 -12.50
C ASN A 90 10.37 20.34 -13.07
N THR A 91 11.45 19.58 -13.07
CA THR A 91 12.75 19.99 -13.63
C THR A 91 12.63 20.34 -15.12
N TYR A 92 11.96 19.49 -15.90
CA TYR A 92 11.76 19.73 -17.34
C TYR A 92 10.86 20.95 -17.60
N ASN A 93 9.80 21.14 -16.82
CA ASN A 93 8.94 22.33 -16.91
C ASN A 93 9.72 23.61 -16.62
N GLN A 94 10.53 23.62 -15.55
CA GLN A 94 11.37 24.78 -15.21
C GLN A 94 12.38 25.09 -16.31
N ARG A 95 13.04 24.06 -16.88
CA ARG A 95 13.98 24.23 -18.00
C ARG A 95 13.27 24.78 -19.24
N LYS A 96 12.09 24.27 -19.58
CA LYS A 96 11.27 24.78 -20.68
C LYS A 96 10.91 26.25 -20.50
N ASN A 97 10.47 26.65 -19.31
CA ASN A 97 10.16 28.06 -19.02
C ASN A 97 11.39 28.97 -19.16
N ASN A 98 12.56 28.51 -18.69
CA ASN A 98 13.80 29.26 -18.83
C ASN A 98 14.26 29.42 -20.28
N ILE A 99 14.13 28.37 -21.09
CA ILE A 99 14.45 28.41 -22.52
C ILE A 99 13.48 29.31 -23.27
N GLU A 100 12.18 29.22 -22.97
CA GLU A 100 11.17 30.09 -23.57
C GLU A 100 11.49 31.56 -23.28
N LYS A 101 11.78 31.90 -22.02
CA LYS A 101 12.19 33.26 -21.63
C LYS A 101 13.42 33.75 -22.40
N LYS A 102 14.48 32.93 -22.47
CA LYS A 102 15.71 33.28 -23.22
C LYS A 102 15.44 33.49 -24.70
N TYR A 103 14.53 32.73 -25.29
CA TYR A 103 14.14 32.90 -26.70
C TYR A 103 13.39 34.20 -26.93
N GLN A 104 12.40 34.52 -26.08
CA GLN A 104 11.66 35.78 -26.17
C GLN A 104 12.56 37.01 -25.95
N GLU A 105 13.61 36.87 -25.12
CA GLU A 105 14.64 37.89 -24.92
C GLU A 105 15.68 37.96 -26.07
N GLY A 106 15.56 37.13 -27.11
CA GLY A 106 16.51 37.07 -28.23
C GLY A 106 17.90 36.53 -27.86
N LYS A 107 18.05 35.89 -26.70
CA LYS A 107 19.33 35.40 -26.16
C LYS A 107 19.74 34.03 -26.68
N ILE A 108 18.84 33.31 -27.37
CA ILE A 108 19.12 32.02 -27.99
C ILE A 108 18.53 31.95 -29.40
N GLN A 109 19.16 31.15 -30.25
CA GLN A 109 18.73 30.94 -31.64
C GLN A 109 17.54 29.99 -31.73
N THR A 110 16.77 30.10 -32.82
CA THR A 110 15.58 29.26 -33.05
C THR A 110 15.90 27.77 -33.10
N CYS A 111 17.04 27.37 -33.68
CA CYS A 111 17.45 25.96 -33.70
C CYS A 111 17.57 25.38 -32.28
N VAL A 112 18.21 26.10 -31.36
CA VAL A 112 18.37 25.70 -29.96
C VAL A 112 17.02 25.54 -29.26
N LYS A 113 16.05 26.42 -29.55
CA LYS A 113 14.68 26.29 -29.03
C LYS A 113 14.00 25.04 -29.56
N VAL A 114 14.07 24.78 -30.87
CA VAL A 114 13.43 23.62 -31.50
C VAL A 114 14.01 22.31 -30.98
N GLU A 115 15.33 22.22 -30.84
CA GLU A 115 16.00 21.07 -30.25
C GLU A 115 15.53 20.83 -28.80
N HIS A 116 15.52 21.88 -27.99
CA HIS A 116 15.04 21.80 -26.61
C HIS A 116 13.57 21.38 -26.53
N ASP A 117 12.70 21.96 -27.35
CA ASP A 117 11.26 21.67 -27.36
C ASP A 117 10.99 20.21 -27.76
N THR A 118 11.78 19.69 -28.70
CA THR A 118 11.71 18.28 -29.13
C THR A 118 12.11 17.34 -27.99
N VAL A 119 13.22 17.63 -27.30
CA VAL A 119 13.65 16.84 -26.14
C VAL A 119 12.61 16.89 -25.03
N TYR A 120 12.12 18.09 -24.69
CA TYR A 120 11.08 18.28 -23.67
C TYR A 120 9.83 17.46 -23.99
N PHE A 121 9.32 17.53 -25.23
CA PHE A 121 8.14 16.77 -25.65
C PHE A 121 8.33 15.26 -25.47
N ASN A 122 9.45 14.73 -25.92
CA ASN A 122 9.75 13.29 -25.82
C ASN A 122 9.88 12.83 -24.37
N MET A 123 10.57 13.62 -23.52
CA MET A 123 10.73 13.29 -22.10
C MET A 123 9.39 13.34 -21.35
N MET A 124 8.56 14.36 -21.59
CA MET A 124 7.24 14.45 -20.96
C MET A 124 6.32 13.30 -21.39
N LYS A 125 6.34 12.93 -22.68
CA LYS A 125 5.58 11.78 -23.19
C LYS A 125 5.98 10.47 -22.48
N LEU A 126 7.28 10.23 -22.32
CA LEU A 126 7.80 9.05 -21.61
C LEU A 126 7.37 9.06 -20.13
N LEU A 127 7.60 10.18 -19.42
CA LEU A 127 7.28 10.30 -18.00
C LEU A 127 5.78 10.16 -17.71
N ASN A 128 4.92 10.71 -18.58
CA ASN A 128 3.47 10.54 -18.46
C ASN A 128 3.06 9.08 -18.65
N LYS A 129 3.64 8.37 -19.62
CA LYS A 129 3.35 6.94 -19.82
C LYS A 129 3.74 6.09 -18.61
N LEU A 130 4.91 6.35 -18.01
CA LEU A 130 5.34 5.67 -16.79
C LEU A 130 4.42 5.97 -15.60
N GLU A 131 4.00 7.23 -15.45
CA GLU A 131 3.06 7.62 -14.39
C GLU A 131 1.70 6.92 -14.54
N THR A 132 1.18 6.79 -15.77
CA THR A 132 -0.06 6.05 -16.02
C THR A 132 0.07 4.59 -15.58
N ILE A 133 1.14 3.90 -15.98
CA ILE A 133 1.37 2.48 -15.61
C ILE A 133 1.45 2.29 -14.09
N ILE A 134 2.01 3.27 -13.37
CA ILE A 134 2.17 3.20 -11.91
C ILE A 134 0.86 3.53 -11.15
N ASN A 135 -0.08 4.21 -11.81
CA ASN A 135 -1.34 4.64 -11.21
C ASN A 135 -2.55 3.79 -11.66
N GLU A 136 -2.39 2.93 -12.66
CA GLU A 136 -3.30 1.81 -12.99
C GLU A 136 -3.27 0.73 -11.90
#